data_AF-A0A2V9PFE4-F1
#
_entry.id   AF-A0A2V9PFE4-F1
#
_cell.length_a   1.000
_cell.length_b   1.000
_cell.length_c   1.000
_cell.angle_alpha   90.00
_cell.angle_beta   90.00
_cell.angle_gamma   90.00
#
_symmetry.space_group_name_H-M   'P 1'
#
loop_
_entity.id
_entity.type
_entity.pdbx_description
1 polymer ?
#
loop_
_entity_poly.entity_id
_entity_poly.type
_entity_poly.pdbx_seq_one_letter_code
_entity_poly.pdbx_strand_id
1 'polypeptide(L)'
;MPKKPIEIDCVEVWRQISNYLEGEVDTSLRASMASHFKDCAHCSAILDGTRNVVKLVGDGKAFEIPASASQNFYKKLNNHLAARKRKSR
;
A
#
# COMPACT_ATOMS: atom_id res chain seq x y z
N MET A 1 22.19 20.83 1.03
CA MET A 1 21.76 19.95 2.15
C MET A 1 22.24 18.55 1.85
N PRO A 2 23.16 17.97 2.65
CA PRO A 2 23.63 16.62 2.38
C PRO A 2 22.48 15.63 2.67
N LYS A 3 21.95 14.99 1.63
CA LYS A 3 20.95 13.93 1.78
C LYS A 3 21.65 12.75 2.46
N LYS A 4 21.14 12.38 3.63
CA LYS A 4 21.48 11.14 4.36
C LYS A 4 21.44 9.97 3.35
N PRO A 5 22.35 8.98 3.42
CA PRO A 5 22.29 7.86 2.50
C PRO A 5 21.01 7.10 2.79
N ILE A 6 20.01 7.29 1.93
CA ILE A 6 18.86 6.41 1.86
C ILE A 6 19.46 5.11 1.32
N GLU A 7 19.39 4.02 2.11
CA GLU A 7 20.10 2.76 1.85
C GLU A 7 19.83 2.14 0.46
N ILE A 8 18.76 2.59 -0.20
CA ILE A 8 18.39 2.22 -1.57
C ILE A 8 18.35 3.47 -2.45
N ASP A 9 18.98 3.42 -3.62
CA ASP A 9 18.95 4.50 -4.61
C ASP A 9 17.65 4.51 -5.43
N CYS A 10 17.40 5.60 -6.15
CA CYS A 10 16.19 5.75 -6.97
C CYS A 10 16.08 4.69 -8.08
N VAL A 11 17.20 4.26 -8.66
CA VAL A 11 17.22 3.32 -9.79
C VAL A 11 16.72 1.96 -9.32
N GLU A 12 17.17 1.50 -8.15
CA GLU A 12 16.70 0.26 -7.58
C GLU A 12 15.24 0.36 -7.13
N VAL A 13 14.80 1.52 -6.60
CA VAL A 13 13.38 1.76 -6.33
C VAL A 13 12.53 1.60 -7.59
N TRP A 14 12.95 2.16 -8.73
CA TRP A 14 12.20 2.06 -9.98
C TRP A 14 12.14 0.62 -10.49
N ARG A 15 13.24 -0.14 -10.39
CA ARG A 15 13.28 -1.57 -10.77
C ARG A 15 12.30 -2.39 -9.95
N GLN A 16 12.17 -2.09 -8.66
CA GLN A 16 11.34 -2.85 -7.73
C GLN A 16 9.92 -2.32 -7.61
N ILE A 17 9.54 -1.26 -8.33
CA ILE A 17 8.28 -0.56 -8.05
C ILE A 17 7.04 -1.40 -8.34
N SER A 18 7.07 -2.25 -9.38
CA SER A 18 5.99 -3.20 -9.67
C SER A 18 5.88 -4.23 -8.56
N ASN A 19 6.99 -4.93 -8.26
CA ASN A 19 7.07 -5.91 -7.18
C ASN A 19 6.60 -5.33 -5.84
N TYR A 20 6.94 -4.07 -5.54
CA TYR A 20 6.49 -3.38 -4.33
C TYR A 20 4.97 -3.19 -4.27
N LEU A 21 4.34 -2.81 -5.38
CA LEU A 21 2.89 -2.66 -5.49
C LEU A 21 2.16 -4.00 -5.37
N GLU A 22 2.75 -5.06 -5.93
CA GLU A 22 2.22 -6.43 -5.91
C GLU A 22 2.53 -7.17 -4.59
N GLY A 23 3.41 -6.62 -3.76
CA GLY A 23 3.79 -7.20 -2.47
C GLY A 23 4.82 -8.33 -2.59
N GLU A 24 5.52 -8.41 -3.72
CA GLU A 24 6.50 -9.45 -4.06
C GLU A 24 7.94 -9.09 -3.65
N VAL A 25 8.12 -7.97 -2.94
CA VAL A 25 9.39 -7.62 -2.28
C VAL A 25 9.45 -8.22 -0.88
N ASP A 26 10.65 -8.61 -0.44
CA ASP A 26 10.86 -9.05 0.94
C ASP A 26 10.63 -7.92 1.96
N THR A 27 10.52 -8.28 3.24
CA THR A 27 10.18 -7.34 4.32
C THR A 27 11.23 -6.24 4.52
N SER A 28 12.50 -6.56 4.31
CA SER A 28 13.60 -5.61 4.44
C SER A 28 13.56 -4.58 3.31
N LEU A 29 13.50 -5.06 2.07
CA LEU A 29 13.41 -4.22 0.88
C LEU A 29 12.15 -3.33 0.91
N ARG A 30 11.01 -3.87 1.36
CA ARG A 30 9.77 -3.10 1.53
C ARG A 30 9.94 -1.94 2.51
N ALA A 31 10.65 -2.15 3.62
CA ALA A 31 10.92 -1.11 4.61
C ALA A 31 11.84 -0.03 4.05
N SER A 32 12.92 -0.42 3.34
CA SER A 32 13.85 0.52 2.72
C SER A 32 13.17 1.37 1.64
N MET A 33 12.35 0.77 0.77
CA MET A 33 11.55 1.50 -0.21
C MET A 33 10.53 2.44 0.45
N ALA A 34 9.83 1.98 1.50
CA ALA A 34 8.88 2.81 2.24
C ALA A 34 9.56 4.02 2.91
N SER A 35 10.81 3.85 3.39
CA SER A 35 11.64 4.95 3.87
C SER A 35 12.01 5.91 2.73
N HIS A 36 12.46 5.38 1.59
CA HIS A 36 12.83 6.17 0.43
C HIS A 36 11.68 7.04 -0.10
N PHE A 37 10.45 6.50 -0.18
CA PHE A 37 9.29 7.27 -0.62
C PHE A 37 8.95 8.45 0.29
N LYS A 38 9.26 8.38 1.59
CA LYS A 38 9.05 9.50 2.52
C LYS A 38 10.02 10.65 2.28
N ASP A 39 11.25 10.34 1.87
CA ASP A 39 12.35 11.31 1.78
C ASP A 39 12.66 11.75 0.33
N CYS A 40 12.10 11.08 -0.68
CA CYS A 40 12.33 11.36 -2.09
C CYS A 40 11.04 11.72 -2.83
N ALA A 41 10.81 13.02 -3.01
CA ALA A 41 9.64 13.54 -3.74
C ALA A 41 9.51 12.97 -5.16
N HIS A 42 10.63 12.73 -5.85
CA HIS A 42 10.61 12.17 -7.19
C HIS A 42 10.09 10.72 -7.20
N CYS A 43 10.61 9.85 -6.33
CA CYS A 43 10.14 8.46 -6.25
C CYS A 43 8.72 8.36 -5.69
N SER A 44 8.30 9.27 -4.81
CA SER A 44 6.89 9.36 -4.41
C SER A 44 5.99 9.67 -5.61
N ALA A 45 6.36 10.65 -6.44
CA ALA A 45 5.60 10.99 -7.65
C ALA A 45 5.55 9.82 -8.65
N ILE A 46 6.66 9.08 -8.81
CA ILE A 46 6.68 7.89 -9.65
C ILE A 46 5.73 6.81 -9.10
N LEU A 47 5.76 6.53 -7.79
CA LEU A 47 4.87 5.56 -7.15
C LEU A 47 3.39 5.91 -7.36
N ASP A 48 3.03 7.18 -7.19
CA ASP A 48 1.67 7.65 -7.40
C ASP A 48 1.26 7.59 -8.87
N GLY A 49 2.19 7.92 -9.79
CA GLY A 49 2.01 7.77 -11.23
C GLY A 49 1.75 6.32 -11.63
N THR A 50 2.55 5.37 -11.13
CA THR A 50 2.37 3.94 -11.40
C THR A 50 1.02 3.45 -10.89
N ARG A 51 0.60 3.83 -9.68
CA ARG A 51 -0.74 3.51 -9.14
C ARG A 51 -1.86 4.06 -10.03
N ASN A 52 -1.70 5.29 -10.51
CA ASN A 52 -2.68 5.91 -11.40
C ASN A 52 -2.78 5.15 -12.72
N VAL A 53 -1.66 4.76 -13.33
CA VAL A 53 -1.65 3.94 -14.55
C VAL A 53 -2.34 2.60 -14.30
N VAL A 54 -2.03 1.90 -13.20
CA VAL A 54 -2.69 0.63 -12.83
C VAL A 54 -4.21 0.83 -12.69
N LYS A 55 -4.64 1.94 -12.08
CA LYS A 55 -6.07 2.27 -11.94
C LYS A 55 -6.75 2.58 -13.29
N LEU A 56 -6.05 3.26 -14.20
CA LEU A 56 -6.56 3.64 -15.52
C LEU A 56 -6.64 2.45 -16.48
N VAL A 57 -5.67 1.53 -16.39
CA VAL A 57 -5.56 0.33 -17.24
C VAL A 57 -6.37 -0.83 -16.68
N GLY A 58 -6.49 -0.94 -15.36
CA GLY A 58 -7.44 -1.86 -14.74
C GLY A 58 -8.84 -1.54 -15.24
N ASP A 59 -9.53 -2.55 -15.77
CA ASP A 59 -10.72 -2.48 -16.63
C ASP A 59 -11.97 -1.77 -16.03
N GLY A 60 -11.83 -1.02 -14.93
CA GLY A 60 -12.91 -0.27 -14.29
C GLY A 60 -14.07 -1.14 -13.80
N LYS A 61 -13.98 -2.47 -13.97
CA LYS A 61 -14.96 -3.46 -13.56
C LYS A 61 -14.94 -3.53 -12.05
N ALA A 62 -15.59 -2.55 -11.45
CA ALA A 62 -16.15 -2.67 -10.12
C ALA A 62 -17.12 -3.85 -10.20
N PHE A 63 -16.69 -5.00 -9.71
CA PHE A 63 -17.62 -6.08 -9.44
C PHE A 63 -18.58 -5.57 -8.35
N GLU A 64 -19.88 -5.62 -8.61
CA GLU A 64 -20.85 -5.36 -7.56
C GLU A 64 -20.58 -6.34 -6.42
N ILE A 65 -20.18 -5.81 -5.27
CA ILE A 65 -20.07 -6.61 -4.06
C ILE A 65 -21.51 -6.95 -3.67
N PRO A 66 -21.88 -8.24 -3.56
CA PRO A 66 -23.22 -8.60 -3.12
C PRO A 66 -23.52 -7.93 -1.79
N ALA A 67 -24.72 -7.36 -1.64
CA ALA A 67 -25.10 -6.64 -0.41
C ALA A 67 -24.86 -7.49 0.86
N SER A 68 -25.07 -8.81 0.76
CA SER A 68 -24.79 -9.77 1.82
C SER A 68 -23.32 -9.84 2.22
N ALA A 69 -22.38 -9.73 1.28
CA ALA A 69 -20.94 -9.73 1.56
C ALA A 69 -20.54 -8.49 2.36
N SER A 70 -21.01 -7.31 1.94
CA SER A 70 -20.79 -6.05 2.67
C SER A 70 -21.41 -6.09 4.08
N GLN A 71 -22.66 -6.55 4.20
CA GLN A 71 -23.34 -6.68 5.50
C GLN A 71 -22.59 -7.63 6.44
N ASN A 72 -22.15 -8.78 5.94
CA ASN A 72 -21.39 -9.76 6.72
C ASN A 72 -20.05 -9.21 7.18
N PHE A 73 -19.36 -8.46 6.30
CA PHE A 73 -18.12 -7.79 6.64
C PHE A 73 -18.32 -6.79 7.79
N TYR A 74 -19.27 -5.86 7.66
CA TYR A 74 -19.54 -4.86 8.70
C TYR A 74 -19.99 -5.50 10.01
N LYS A 75 -20.82 -6.56 9.96
CA LYS A 75 -21.21 -7.32 11.15
C LYS A 75 -20.00 -7.91 11.88
N LYS A 76 -19.09 -8.57 11.16
CA LYS A 76 -17.86 -9.14 11.75
C LYS A 76 -16.94 -8.06 12.32
N LEU A 77 -16.75 -6.96 11.59
CA LEU A 77 -15.92 -5.84 12.03
C LEU A 77 -16.45 -5.22 13.32
N ASN A 78 -17.75 -4.91 13.38
CA ASN A 78 -18.39 -4.34 14.56
C ASN A 78 -18.29 -5.26 15.78
N ASN A 79 -18.48 -6.57 15.58
CA ASN A 79 -18.30 -7.57 16.64
C ASN A 79 -16.87 -7.58 17.19
N HIS A 80 -15.86 -7.52 16.31
CA HIS A 80 -14.46 -7.49 16.70
C HIS A 80 -14.10 -6.21 17.48
N LEU A 81 -14.57 -5.05 17.01
CA LEU A 81 -14.36 -3.77 17.70
C LEU A 81 -15.04 -3.74 19.07
N ALA A 82 -16.27 -4.26 19.17
CA ALA A 82 -16.98 -4.38 20.44
C ALA A 82 -16.26 -5.32 21.42
N ALA A 83 -15.76 -6.46 20.94
CA ALA A 83 -14.98 -7.39 21.76
C ALA A 83 -13.67 -6.76 22.27
N ARG A 84 -12.94 -6.02 21.43
CA ARG A 84 -11.76 -5.26 21.85
C ARG A 84 -12.08 -4.22 22.92
N LYS A 85 -13.19 -3.48 22.77
CA LYS A 85 -13.63 -2.47 23.75
C LYS A 85 -13.98 -3.07 25.11
N ARG A 86 -14.55 -4.27 25.14
CA ARG A 86 -14.84 -5.02 26.38
C ARG A 86 -13.59 -5.53 27.08
N LYS A 87 -12.56 -5.93 26.34
CA LYS A 87 -11.28 -6.41 26.89
C LYS A 87 -10.38 -5.31 27.46
N SER A 88 -10.66 -4.06 27.10
CA SER A 88 -9.96 -2.85 27.55
C SER A 88 -10.61 -2.18 28.77
N ARG A 89 -11.74 -2.71 29.24
CA ARG A 89 -12.46 -2.28 30.45
C ARG A 89 -12.25 -3.33 31.54
#